data_AF-A0A2V7D5Y0-F1
#
_entry.id   AF-A0A2V7D5Y0-F1
#
_cell.length_a   1.000
_cell.length_b   1.000
_cell.length_c   1.000
_cell.angle_alpha   90.00
_cell.angle_beta   90.00
_cell.angle_gamma   90.00
#
_symmetry.space_group_name_H-M   'P 1'
#
loop_
_entity.id
_entity.type
_entity.pdbx_description
1 polymer ?
#
loop_
_entity_poly.entity_id
_entity_poly.type
_entity_poly.pdbx_seq_one_letter_code
_entity_poly.pdbx_strand_id
1 'polypeptide(L)'
;MSSGGPGRASEEDQDERECADGEHGFRLAPRSSQTNKPQLFFWSVAVASLPGREVTEWTAALPAVLSSIATLAAVFAIGARTWGVGAGAMAALVLASTIGFFAIGHHGQSDVMVTAWTWWALYGLLVARRAGYATRPLVAFYACVGGAILSKGPIGLVGLAAGFAGVAYSDGWRDTMRLRPVLGLVVLAVLLAPWYGTYLVGRGSAFVGDTVGGHYGSWVFRRGVRARLESLWVLAYVLPWTIFLVAAATWWRKRPDVERCLIAAWTLTIWVLVGLSGAHRARYLIPIYSGLALLVGEFLTRAAAHGGASALRRARPRKV
;
A
#
# COMPACT_ATOMS: atom_id res chain seq x y z
N MET A 1 27.78 41.26 -25.40
CA MET A 1 26.89 41.06 -24.25
C MET A 1 25.87 39.99 -24.61
N SER A 2 26.02 38.78 -24.08
CA SER A 2 24.93 37.80 -24.00
C SER A 2 25.24 36.84 -22.86
N SER A 3 24.34 36.78 -21.91
CA SER A 3 24.39 36.06 -20.64
C SER A 3 24.00 34.59 -20.84
N GLY A 4 24.93 33.66 -20.59
CA GLY A 4 24.65 32.23 -20.45
C GLY A 4 24.49 31.86 -18.98
N GLY A 5 23.25 31.65 -18.52
CA GLY A 5 22.98 31.08 -17.20
C GLY A 5 23.26 29.56 -17.18
N PRO A 6 23.73 28.98 -16.07
CA PRO A 6 24.07 27.56 -16.03
C PRO A 6 22.79 26.72 -16.02
N GLY A 7 22.69 25.82 -17.00
CA GLY A 7 21.63 24.82 -17.09
C GLY A 7 21.65 23.90 -15.87
N ARG A 8 20.48 23.68 -15.28
CA ARG A 8 20.26 22.65 -14.27
C ARG A 8 20.51 21.28 -14.90
N ALA A 9 21.62 20.65 -14.51
CA ALA A 9 21.81 19.22 -14.73
C ALA A 9 20.70 18.44 -14.00
N SER A 10 20.06 17.52 -14.71
CA SER A 10 19.16 16.51 -14.14
C SER A 10 19.93 15.59 -13.19
N GLU A 11 19.30 15.11 -12.12
CA GLU A 11 19.90 14.17 -11.15
C GLU A 11 20.52 12.93 -11.80
N GLU A 12 20.04 12.51 -12.98
CA GLU A 12 20.64 11.43 -13.79
C GLU A 12 22.06 11.74 -14.30
N ASP A 13 22.38 12.99 -14.66
CA ASP A 13 23.72 13.38 -15.16
C ASP A 13 24.78 13.40 -14.05
N GLN A 14 24.36 13.47 -12.79
CA GLN A 14 25.26 13.37 -11.64
C GLN A 14 25.56 11.91 -11.27
N ASP A 15 24.58 11.03 -11.38
CA ASP A 15 24.74 9.59 -11.12
C ASP A 15 25.73 8.93 -12.10
N GLU A 16 25.77 9.35 -13.37
CA GLU A 16 26.71 8.78 -14.36
C GLU A 16 28.17 9.19 -14.14
N ARG A 17 28.44 10.38 -13.56
CA ARG A 17 29.81 10.85 -13.31
C ARG A 17 30.45 10.25 -12.06
N GLU A 18 29.64 9.89 -11.06
CA GLU A 18 30.13 9.35 -9.78
C GLU A 18 30.55 7.86 -9.89
N CYS A 19 30.10 7.15 -10.93
CA CYS A 19 30.45 5.75 -11.19
C CYS A 19 31.88 5.56 -11.73
N ALA A 20 32.56 6.63 -12.18
CA ALA A 20 33.87 6.54 -12.81
C ALA A 20 35.05 6.49 -11.81
N ASP A 21 34.87 6.92 -10.55
CA ASP A 21 35.95 7.07 -9.56
C ASP A 21 35.85 6.04 -8.41
N GLY A 22 35.95 4.75 -8.75
CA GLY A 22 35.84 3.65 -7.78
C GLY A 22 37.17 2.97 -7.43
N GLU A 23 37.95 3.51 -6.49
CA GLU A 23 39.01 2.75 -5.80
C GLU A 23 38.60 2.27 -4.39
N HIS A 24 38.66 0.95 -4.24
CA HIS A 24 38.83 0.11 -3.04
C HIS A 24 38.49 0.69 -1.65
N GLY A 25 37.33 0.31 -1.12
CA GLY A 25 37.06 0.36 0.32
C GLY A 25 35.64 -0.06 0.69
N PHE A 26 35.47 -1.26 1.25
CA PHE A 26 34.20 -1.74 1.81
C PHE A 26 33.81 -0.86 3.01
N ARG A 27 33.02 0.18 2.77
CA ARG A 27 32.57 1.15 3.79
C ARG A 27 31.04 1.13 3.83
N LEU A 28 30.47 0.70 4.96
CA LEU A 28 29.03 0.48 5.21
C LEU A 28 28.17 1.77 5.25
N ALA A 29 28.68 2.92 4.81
CA ALA A 29 27.96 4.18 4.82
C ALA A 29 28.06 4.84 3.44
N PRO A 30 26.97 4.94 2.67
CA PRO A 30 26.98 5.69 1.42
C PRO A 30 27.20 7.18 1.74
N ARG A 31 28.13 7.82 1.01
CA ARG A 31 28.52 9.23 1.20
C ARG A 31 27.49 10.25 0.70
N SER A 32 26.40 9.82 0.06
CA SER A 32 25.39 10.72 -0.50
C SER A 32 24.13 10.85 0.37
N SER A 33 23.36 11.91 0.13
CA SER A 33 22.11 12.35 0.78
C SER A 33 20.98 11.29 0.91
N GLN A 34 21.20 10.07 0.42
CA GLN A 34 20.26 8.95 0.42
C GLN A 34 20.08 8.28 1.80
N THR A 35 20.90 8.62 2.79
CA THR A 35 20.76 8.16 4.18
C THR A 35 19.41 8.56 4.81
N ASN A 36 18.66 9.48 4.22
CA ASN A 36 17.40 10.01 4.78
C ASN A 36 16.15 9.14 4.46
N LYS A 37 16.29 8.05 3.70
CA LYS A 37 15.15 7.16 3.35
C LYS A 37 15.06 5.98 4.33
N PRO A 38 13.85 5.56 4.74
CA PRO A 38 13.65 4.39 5.59
C PRO A 38 14.25 3.13 4.98
N GLN A 39 14.86 2.31 5.82
CA GLN A 39 15.85 1.33 5.39
C GLN A 39 15.31 -0.08 5.22
N LEU A 40 14.06 -0.38 5.61
CA LEU A 40 13.60 -1.76 5.67
C LEU A 40 13.72 -2.46 4.30
N PHE A 41 13.42 -1.77 3.21
CA PHE A 41 13.53 -2.35 1.87
C PHE A 41 14.98 -2.64 1.49
N PHE A 42 15.88 -1.69 1.75
CA PHE A 42 17.30 -1.86 1.49
C PHE A 42 17.92 -2.96 2.37
N TRP A 43 17.49 -3.08 3.62
CA TRP A 43 17.89 -4.19 4.49
C TRP A 43 17.39 -5.53 3.97
N SER A 44 16.16 -5.61 3.47
CA SER A 44 15.66 -6.83 2.83
C SER A 44 16.47 -7.20 1.59
N VAL A 45 16.88 -6.23 0.77
CA VAL A 45 17.79 -6.46 -0.37
C VAL A 45 19.15 -6.95 0.13
N ALA A 46 19.74 -6.28 1.12
CA ALA A 46 21.03 -6.66 1.67
C ALA A 46 21.02 -8.09 2.24
N VAL A 47 19.97 -8.48 2.96
CA VAL A 47 19.77 -9.84 3.47
C VAL A 47 19.63 -10.84 2.32
N ALA A 48 18.88 -10.50 1.26
CA ALA A 48 18.75 -11.34 0.07
C ALA A 48 20.09 -11.53 -0.68
N SER A 49 20.98 -10.55 -0.62
CA SER A 49 22.31 -10.59 -1.25
C SER A 49 23.39 -11.28 -0.41
N LEU A 50 23.14 -11.60 0.87
CA LEU A 50 24.13 -12.25 1.75
C LEU A 50 24.71 -13.56 1.18
N PRO A 51 23.92 -14.48 0.58
CA PRO A 51 24.45 -15.74 0.06
C PRO A 51 25.40 -15.56 -1.13
N GLY A 52 25.11 -14.58 -1.99
CA GLY A 52 25.90 -14.28 -3.19
C GLY A 52 27.04 -13.28 -2.95
N ARG A 53 27.05 -12.60 -1.81
CA ARG A 53 27.99 -11.50 -1.44
C ARG A 53 28.02 -10.32 -2.40
N GLU A 54 27.09 -10.28 -3.35
CA GLU A 54 26.95 -9.25 -4.37
C GLU A 54 25.47 -8.92 -4.57
N VAL A 55 25.18 -7.68 -4.96
CA VAL A 55 23.83 -7.26 -5.30
C VAL A 55 23.62 -7.48 -6.79
N THR A 56 22.80 -8.48 -7.12
CA THR A 56 22.35 -8.77 -8.48
C THR A 56 20.92 -8.27 -8.70
N GLU A 57 20.50 -8.15 -9.96
CA GLU A 57 19.11 -7.81 -10.33
C GLU A 57 18.08 -8.71 -9.62
N TRP A 58 18.38 -10.00 -9.51
CA TRP A 58 17.53 -10.97 -8.81
C TRP A 58 17.41 -10.67 -7.32
N THR A 59 18.53 -10.44 -6.64
CA THR A 59 18.52 -10.15 -5.19
C THR A 59 17.88 -8.81 -4.87
N ALA A 60 17.98 -7.83 -5.78
CA ALA A 60 17.31 -6.54 -5.67
C ALA A 60 15.79 -6.62 -5.92
N ALA A 61 15.35 -7.51 -6.82
CA ALA A 61 13.93 -7.72 -7.11
C ALA A 61 13.24 -8.62 -6.07
N LEU A 62 13.97 -9.52 -5.40
CA LEU A 62 13.41 -10.54 -4.52
C LEU A 62 12.49 -9.97 -3.41
N PRO A 63 12.86 -8.90 -2.67
CA PRO A 63 11.96 -8.33 -1.66
C PRO A 63 10.65 -7.79 -2.25
N ALA A 64 10.68 -7.24 -3.47
CA ALA A 64 9.48 -6.76 -4.15
C ALA A 64 8.58 -7.93 -4.58
N VAL A 65 9.15 -9.00 -5.13
CA VAL A 65 8.40 -10.22 -5.50
C VAL A 65 7.75 -10.87 -4.28
N LEU A 66 8.49 -11.03 -3.19
CA LEU A 66 7.93 -11.55 -1.93
C LEU A 66 6.83 -10.66 -1.38
N SER A 67 6.98 -9.34 -1.50
CA SER A 67 5.93 -8.38 -1.12
C SER A 67 4.68 -8.48 -1.99
N SER A 68 4.83 -8.74 -3.30
CA SER A 68 3.70 -9.00 -4.19
C SER A 68 2.94 -10.26 -3.78
N ILE A 69 3.66 -11.35 -3.49
CA ILE A 69 3.07 -12.60 -3.00
C ILE A 69 2.36 -12.36 -1.65
N ALA A 70 3.00 -11.63 -0.73
CA ALA A 70 2.41 -11.27 0.56
C ALA A 70 1.15 -10.40 0.40
N THR A 71 1.09 -9.54 -0.62
CA THR A 71 -0.10 -8.75 -0.94
C THR A 71 -1.24 -9.63 -1.47
N LEU A 72 -0.95 -10.56 -2.38
CA LEU A 72 -1.93 -11.54 -2.87
C LEU A 72 -2.47 -12.39 -1.73
N ALA A 73 -1.60 -12.84 -0.83
CA ALA A 73 -1.99 -13.59 0.37
C ALA A 73 -2.88 -12.76 1.31
N ALA A 74 -2.57 -11.47 1.52
CA ALA A 74 -3.41 -10.58 2.31
C ALA A 74 -4.80 -10.41 1.69
N VAL A 75 -4.88 -10.16 0.37
CA VAL A 75 -6.15 -10.04 -0.36
C VAL A 75 -6.97 -11.32 -0.28
N PHE A 76 -6.34 -12.48 -0.50
CA PHE A 76 -6.99 -13.77 -0.32
C PHE A 76 -7.53 -13.92 1.10
N ALA A 77 -6.70 -13.68 2.13
CA ALA A 77 -7.06 -13.85 3.53
C ALA A 77 -8.18 -12.91 3.97
N ILE A 78 -8.16 -11.66 3.51
CA ILE A 78 -9.24 -10.68 3.76
C ILE A 78 -10.53 -11.17 3.13
N GLY A 79 -10.54 -11.44 1.82
CA GLY A 79 -11.75 -11.88 1.12
C GLY A 79 -12.32 -13.20 1.64
N ALA A 80 -11.44 -14.15 1.97
CA ALA A 80 -11.82 -15.43 2.57
C ALA A 80 -12.49 -15.24 3.93
N ARG A 81 -11.93 -14.35 4.75
CA ARG A 81 -12.46 -14.04 6.09
C ARG A 81 -13.78 -13.27 6.03
N THR A 82 -13.95 -12.36 5.07
CA THR A 82 -15.14 -11.50 4.95
C THR A 82 -16.30 -12.21 4.26
N TRP A 83 -16.03 -12.88 3.16
CA TRP A 83 -17.07 -13.37 2.24
C TRP A 83 -16.92 -14.84 1.83
N GLY A 84 -15.97 -15.56 2.44
CA GLY A 84 -15.72 -16.97 2.19
C GLY A 84 -14.61 -17.22 1.15
N VAL A 85 -14.07 -18.44 1.18
CA VAL A 85 -12.86 -18.82 0.43
C VAL A 85 -12.96 -18.52 -1.07
N GLY A 86 -14.13 -18.75 -1.68
CA GLY A 86 -14.33 -18.47 -3.11
C GLY A 86 -14.17 -16.98 -3.47
N ALA A 87 -14.64 -16.07 -2.61
CA ALA A 87 -14.48 -14.64 -2.81
C ALA A 87 -13.02 -14.20 -2.62
N GLY A 88 -12.32 -14.78 -1.62
CA GLY A 88 -10.89 -14.56 -1.42
C GLY A 88 -10.04 -15.02 -2.61
N ALA A 89 -10.31 -16.23 -3.11
CA ALA A 89 -9.61 -16.78 -4.28
C ALA A 89 -9.84 -15.94 -5.53
N MET A 90 -11.10 -15.54 -5.78
CA MET A 90 -11.43 -14.67 -6.91
C MET A 90 -10.76 -13.30 -6.77
N ALA A 91 -10.76 -12.69 -5.57
CA ALA A 91 -10.09 -11.41 -5.34
C ALA A 91 -8.58 -11.48 -5.61
N ALA A 92 -7.91 -12.55 -5.15
CA ALA A 92 -6.48 -12.74 -5.42
C ALA A 92 -6.20 -12.95 -6.91
N LEU A 93 -7.06 -13.71 -7.61
CA LEU A 93 -6.96 -13.91 -9.06
C LEU A 93 -7.14 -12.59 -9.82
N VAL A 94 -8.13 -11.78 -9.45
CA VAL A 94 -8.37 -10.44 -10.01
C VAL A 94 -7.13 -9.56 -9.81
N LEU A 95 -6.54 -9.54 -8.62
CA LEU A 95 -5.33 -8.75 -8.36
C LEU A 95 -4.13 -9.27 -9.17
N ALA A 96 -3.89 -10.58 -9.20
CA ALA A 96 -2.77 -11.18 -9.93
C ALA A 96 -2.84 -10.92 -11.45
N SER A 97 -4.06 -10.83 -12.00
CA SER A 97 -4.31 -10.54 -13.41
C SER A 97 -4.53 -9.05 -13.71
N THR A 98 -4.39 -8.17 -12.71
CA THR A 98 -4.48 -6.72 -12.90
C THR A 98 -3.17 -6.20 -13.48
N ILE A 99 -3.23 -5.57 -14.66
CA ILE A 99 -2.04 -5.10 -15.40
C ILE A 99 -1.16 -4.19 -14.53
N GLY A 100 -1.76 -3.24 -13.82
CA GLY A 100 -1.00 -2.30 -12.96
C GLY A 100 -0.25 -2.97 -11.80
N PHE A 101 -0.78 -4.08 -11.27
CA PHE A 101 -0.12 -4.84 -10.21
C PHE A 101 1.00 -5.71 -10.78
N PHE A 102 0.73 -6.42 -11.88
CA PHE A 102 1.71 -7.27 -12.54
C PHE A 102 2.93 -6.46 -13.03
N ALA A 103 2.69 -5.31 -13.66
CA ALA A 103 3.74 -4.48 -14.24
C ALA A 103 4.75 -3.94 -13.21
N ILE A 104 4.37 -3.78 -11.94
CA ILE A 104 5.24 -3.17 -10.92
C ILE A 104 5.65 -4.18 -9.85
N GLY A 105 4.93 -5.28 -9.69
CA GLY A 105 5.13 -6.26 -8.63
C GLY A 105 6.49 -6.98 -8.62
N HIS A 106 7.20 -6.91 -9.75
CA HIS A 106 8.53 -7.50 -9.94
C HIS A 106 9.66 -6.47 -10.03
N HIS A 107 9.34 -5.17 -10.07
CA HIS A 107 10.36 -4.12 -10.04
C HIS A 107 10.83 -3.97 -8.59
N GLY A 108 12.15 -3.81 -8.38
CA GLY A 108 12.77 -3.61 -7.06
C GLY A 108 12.38 -2.29 -6.36
N GLN A 109 11.09 -2.07 -6.17
CA GLN A 109 10.50 -0.84 -5.64
C GLN A 109 9.83 -1.09 -4.29
N SER A 110 10.10 -0.21 -3.33
CA SER A 110 9.55 -0.30 -1.98
C SER A 110 8.03 -0.10 -1.88
N ASP A 111 7.37 0.42 -2.93
CA ASP A 111 5.91 0.63 -2.98
C ASP A 111 5.12 -0.68 -2.84
N VAL A 112 5.64 -1.78 -3.39
CA VAL A 112 5.02 -3.10 -3.29
C VAL A 112 5.07 -3.61 -1.84
N MET A 113 6.17 -3.35 -1.13
CA MET A 113 6.30 -3.72 0.28
C MET A 113 5.38 -2.89 1.18
N VAL A 114 5.27 -1.58 0.94
CA VAL A 114 4.28 -0.71 1.60
C VAL A 114 2.87 -1.25 1.38
N THR A 115 2.56 -1.69 0.16
CA THR A 115 1.26 -2.30 -0.18
C THR A 115 0.99 -3.54 0.66
N ALA A 116 1.94 -4.47 0.72
CA ALA A 116 1.80 -5.71 1.51
C ALA A 116 1.50 -5.41 2.98
N TRP A 117 2.29 -4.54 3.61
CA TRP A 117 2.08 -4.11 4.98
C TRP A 117 0.73 -3.43 5.19
N THR A 118 0.31 -2.57 4.25
CA THR A 118 -0.98 -1.87 4.33
C THR A 118 -2.15 -2.84 4.33
N TRP A 119 -2.14 -3.87 3.49
CA TRP A 119 -3.22 -4.84 3.42
C TRP A 119 -3.19 -5.85 4.57
N TRP A 120 -2.01 -6.25 5.07
CA TRP A 120 -1.92 -7.01 6.32
C TRP A 120 -2.36 -6.22 7.54
N ALA A 121 -2.15 -4.89 7.55
CA ALA A 121 -2.73 -4.02 8.57
C ALA A 121 -4.26 -4.12 8.55
N LEU A 122 -4.90 -3.97 7.38
CA LEU A 122 -6.35 -4.14 7.27
C LEU A 122 -6.80 -5.53 7.77
N TYR A 123 -6.11 -6.60 7.41
CA TYR A 123 -6.43 -7.93 7.93
C TYR A 123 -6.40 -7.97 9.46
N GLY A 124 -5.35 -7.43 10.08
CA GLY A 124 -5.23 -7.29 11.54
C GLY A 124 -6.38 -6.48 12.15
N LEU A 125 -6.78 -5.38 11.50
CA LEU A 125 -7.92 -4.57 11.91
C LEU A 125 -9.24 -5.35 11.86
N LEU A 126 -9.47 -6.12 10.79
CA LEU A 126 -10.67 -6.95 10.67
C LEU A 126 -10.71 -8.06 11.73
N VAL A 127 -9.56 -8.65 12.05
CA VAL A 127 -9.44 -9.62 13.15
C VAL A 127 -9.74 -8.94 14.49
N ALA A 128 -9.17 -7.75 14.72
CA ALA A 128 -9.39 -6.98 15.95
C ALA A 128 -10.85 -6.60 16.12
N ARG A 129 -11.49 -6.02 15.10
CA ARG A 129 -12.92 -5.64 15.12
C ARG A 129 -13.82 -6.80 15.50
N ARG A 130 -13.65 -7.96 14.88
CA ARG A 130 -14.45 -9.16 15.19
C ARG A 130 -14.20 -9.71 16.59
N ALA A 131 -13.01 -9.53 17.13
CA ALA A 131 -12.64 -9.94 18.48
C ALA A 131 -12.92 -8.85 19.53
N GLY A 132 -13.78 -7.87 19.25
CA GLY A 132 -14.10 -6.79 20.19
C GLY A 132 -12.92 -5.85 20.48
N TYR A 133 -12.08 -5.59 19.48
CA TYR A 133 -10.87 -4.77 19.57
C TYR A 133 -9.82 -5.31 20.56
N ALA A 134 -9.61 -6.63 20.53
CA ALA A 134 -8.60 -7.31 21.33
C ALA A 134 -7.18 -6.76 21.07
N THR A 135 -6.35 -6.73 22.12
CA THR A 135 -5.01 -6.11 22.08
C THR A 135 -4.09 -6.74 21.03
N ARG A 136 -4.00 -8.07 20.97
CA ARG A 136 -3.06 -8.77 20.06
C ARG A 136 -3.26 -8.43 18.57
N PRO A 137 -4.46 -8.53 17.99
CA PRO A 137 -4.67 -8.13 16.59
C PRO A 137 -4.56 -6.62 16.36
N LEU A 138 -4.87 -5.78 17.35
CA LEU A 138 -4.59 -4.34 17.25
C LEU A 138 -3.09 -4.04 17.19
N VAL A 139 -2.29 -4.71 18.02
CA VAL A 139 -0.82 -4.61 17.95
C VAL A 139 -0.34 -5.07 16.57
N ALA A 140 -0.90 -6.15 16.01
CA ALA A 140 -0.56 -6.59 14.65
C ALA A 140 -0.92 -5.53 13.59
N PHE A 141 -2.08 -4.88 13.69
CA PHE A 141 -2.47 -3.76 12.83
C PHE A 141 -1.42 -2.62 12.89
N TYR A 142 -1.10 -2.15 14.10
CA TYR A 142 -0.12 -1.08 14.28
C TYR A 142 1.30 -1.48 13.88
N ALA A 143 1.69 -2.72 14.11
CA ALA A 143 2.98 -3.24 13.69
C ALA A 143 3.11 -3.27 12.17
N CYS A 144 2.04 -3.66 11.45
CA CYS A 144 2.01 -3.60 10.00
C CYS A 144 2.09 -2.15 9.49
N VAL A 145 1.38 -1.21 10.11
CA VAL A 145 1.54 0.23 9.81
C VAL A 145 2.99 0.68 10.04
N GLY A 146 3.62 0.26 11.13
CA GLY A 146 5.04 0.51 11.41
C GLY A 146 5.96 -0.05 10.32
N GLY A 147 5.70 -1.28 9.87
CA GLY A 147 6.41 -1.90 8.74
C GLY A 147 6.28 -1.10 7.44
N ALA A 148 5.08 -0.60 7.13
CA ALA A 148 4.87 0.28 5.98
C ALA A 148 5.68 1.59 6.10
N ILE A 149 5.73 2.20 7.30
CA ILE A 149 6.51 3.42 7.55
C ILE A 149 8.01 3.14 7.42
N LEU A 150 8.51 2.02 7.97
CA LEU A 150 9.91 1.63 7.85
C LEU A 150 10.31 1.26 6.41
N SER A 151 9.35 0.93 5.55
CA SER A 151 9.58 0.58 4.14
C SER A 151 9.87 1.81 3.26
N LYS A 152 9.11 2.89 3.46
CA LYS A 152 9.14 4.06 2.53
C LYS A 152 8.84 5.41 3.19
N GLY A 153 8.52 5.44 4.48
CA GLY A 153 8.38 6.66 5.27
C GLY A 153 6.93 7.05 5.53
N PRO A 154 6.63 8.35 5.62
CA PRO A 154 5.30 8.84 6.03
C PRO A 154 4.14 8.32 5.19
N ILE A 155 4.38 7.88 3.94
CA ILE A 155 3.36 7.22 3.12
C ILE A 155 2.77 5.98 3.81
N GLY A 156 3.49 5.29 4.70
CA GLY A 156 2.95 4.18 5.48
C GLY A 156 1.79 4.58 6.42
N LEU A 157 1.67 5.87 6.76
CA LEU A 157 0.54 6.40 7.55
C LEU A 157 -0.79 6.30 6.81
N VAL A 158 -0.81 6.05 5.50
CA VAL A 158 -2.07 5.82 4.76
C VAL A 158 -2.85 4.64 5.32
N GLY A 159 -2.18 3.58 5.79
CA GLY A 159 -2.85 2.45 6.45
C GLY A 159 -3.47 2.84 7.78
N LEU A 160 -2.84 3.74 8.53
CA LEU A 160 -3.40 4.29 9.77
C LEU A 160 -4.64 5.13 9.45
N ALA A 161 -4.52 6.09 8.55
CA ALA A 161 -5.61 6.97 8.14
C ALA A 161 -6.80 6.18 7.57
N ALA A 162 -6.53 5.18 6.73
CA ALA A 162 -7.55 4.30 6.17
C ALA A 162 -8.24 3.44 7.25
N GLY A 163 -7.52 3.02 8.29
CA GLY A 163 -8.11 2.31 9.42
C GLY A 163 -9.07 3.18 10.24
N PHE A 164 -8.66 4.40 10.58
CA PHE A 164 -9.52 5.36 11.27
C PHE A 164 -10.74 5.75 10.42
N ALA A 165 -10.54 6.06 9.14
CA ALA A 165 -11.64 6.40 8.22
C ALA A 165 -12.59 5.23 8.00
N GLY A 166 -12.07 4.00 7.86
CA GLY A 166 -12.85 2.79 7.70
C GLY A 166 -13.77 2.53 8.89
N VAL A 167 -13.23 2.60 10.12
CA VAL A 167 -14.02 2.45 11.36
C VAL A 167 -15.00 3.62 11.54
N ALA A 168 -14.57 4.85 11.29
CA ALA A 168 -15.44 6.02 11.38
C ALA A 168 -16.67 5.91 10.46
N TYR A 169 -16.46 5.35 9.26
CA TYR A 169 -17.52 5.16 8.27
C TYR A 169 -18.40 3.93 8.55
N SER A 170 -17.82 2.81 8.99
CA SER A 170 -18.56 1.56 9.19
C SER A 170 -19.27 1.48 10.54
N ASP A 171 -18.60 1.92 11.61
CA ASP A 171 -19.02 1.73 13.00
C ASP A 171 -19.42 3.07 13.64
N GLY A 172 -18.83 4.17 13.16
CA GLY A 172 -19.09 5.54 13.63
C GLY A 172 -17.85 6.21 14.22
N TRP A 173 -17.84 7.55 14.23
CA TRP A 173 -16.67 8.32 14.68
C TRP A 173 -16.23 8.01 16.13
N ARG A 174 -17.18 7.74 17.03
CA ARG A 174 -16.88 7.43 18.44
C ARG A 174 -16.13 6.10 18.60
N ASP A 175 -16.40 5.13 17.73
CA ASP A 175 -15.77 3.81 17.78
C ASP A 175 -14.33 3.81 17.28
N THR A 176 -13.86 4.90 16.66
CA THR A 176 -12.43 5.07 16.35
C THR A 176 -11.54 5.03 17.60
N MET A 177 -12.07 5.41 18.78
CA MET A 177 -11.33 5.30 20.04
C MET A 177 -11.09 3.86 20.47
N ARG A 178 -11.89 2.90 19.98
CA ARG A 178 -11.67 1.46 20.21
C ARG A 178 -10.41 0.95 19.53
N LEU A 179 -9.86 1.67 18.55
CA LEU A 179 -8.54 1.38 17.99
C LEU A 179 -7.42 1.54 19.03
N ARG A 180 -7.68 2.24 20.15
CA ARG A 180 -6.70 2.54 21.19
C ARG A 180 -5.52 3.34 20.61
N PRO A 181 -5.74 4.59 20.18
CA PRO A 181 -4.68 5.41 19.55
C PRO A 181 -3.40 5.51 20.39
N VAL A 182 -3.52 5.51 21.72
CA VAL A 182 -2.37 5.50 22.64
C VAL A 182 -1.54 4.21 22.50
N LEU A 183 -2.20 3.04 22.41
CA LEU A 183 -1.51 1.78 22.14
C LEU A 183 -0.80 1.82 20.79
N GLY A 184 -1.47 2.37 19.77
CA GLY A 184 -0.88 2.55 18.45
C GLY A 184 0.36 3.44 18.48
N LEU A 185 0.29 4.56 19.21
CA LEU A 185 1.42 5.46 19.39
C LEU A 185 2.58 4.76 20.07
N VAL A 186 2.33 3.97 21.12
CA VAL A 186 3.37 3.19 21.83
C VAL A 186 3.99 2.16 20.89
N VAL A 187 3.20 1.37 20.15
CA VAL A 187 3.71 0.36 19.23
C VAL A 187 4.54 1.00 18.12
N LEU A 188 4.04 2.07 17.51
CA LEU A 188 4.77 2.79 16.47
C LEU A 188 6.04 3.44 17.03
N ALA A 189 6.00 4.06 18.21
CA ALA A 189 7.18 4.61 18.85
C ALA A 189 8.24 3.54 19.10
N VAL A 190 7.86 2.37 19.63
CA VAL A 190 8.79 1.26 19.89
C VAL A 190 9.41 0.73 18.61
N LEU A 191 8.64 0.59 17.52
CA LEU A 191 9.15 0.07 16.25
C LEU A 191 10.01 1.09 15.49
N LEU A 192 9.65 2.37 15.57
CA LEU A 192 10.33 3.44 14.86
C LEU A 192 11.53 3.99 15.64
N ALA A 193 11.54 3.89 16.97
CA ALA A 193 12.59 4.44 17.83
C ALA A 193 14.01 3.94 17.52
N PRO A 194 14.26 2.64 17.24
CA PRO A 194 15.62 2.19 16.91
C PRO A 194 16.20 2.91 15.69
N TRP A 195 15.34 3.22 14.71
CA TRP A 195 15.77 3.82 13.46
C TRP A 195 15.76 5.35 13.51
N TYR A 196 14.69 5.97 14.00
CA TYR A 196 14.63 7.42 14.15
C TYR A 196 15.56 7.92 15.25
N GLY A 197 15.76 7.13 16.32
CA GLY A 197 16.65 7.48 17.44
C GLY A 197 18.12 7.56 17.01
N THR A 198 18.59 6.60 16.22
CA THR A 198 19.95 6.64 15.65
C THR A 198 20.14 7.84 14.72
N TYR A 199 19.10 8.23 13.98
CA TYR A 199 19.12 9.42 13.13
C TYR A 199 19.14 10.75 13.91
N LEU A 200 18.31 10.85 14.94
CA LEU A 200 18.20 12.04 15.78
C LEU A 200 19.49 12.32 16.56
N VAL A 201 20.16 11.26 17.04
CA VAL A 201 21.45 11.37 17.72
C VAL A 201 22.57 11.75 16.74
N GLY A 202 22.49 11.34 15.47
CA GLY A 202 23.53 11.60 14.47
C GLY A 202 23.45 12.95 13.73
N ARG A 203 22.28 13.60 13.65
CA ARG A 203 22.08 14.83 12.85
C ARG A 203 21.40 16.01 13.55
N GLY A 204 21.00 15.88 14.82
CA GLY A 204 20.37 16.98 15.58
C GLY A 204 18.97 17.40 15.06
N SER A 205 18.49 18.59 15.46
CA SER A 205 17.15 19.12 15.17
C SER A 205 16.88 19.48 13.70
N ALA A 206 17.92 19.52 12.86
CA ALA A 206 17.82 19.86 11.43
C ALA A 206 17.06 18.80 10.59
N PHE A 207 17.04 17.53 11.02
CA PHE A 207 16.34 16.46 10.29
C PHE A 207 14.82 16.65 10.26
N VAL A 208 14.23 17.09 11.38
CA VAL A 208 12.77 17.32 11.47
C VAL A 208 12.37 18.56 10.66
N GLY A 209 13.19 19.61 10.66
CA GLY A 209 12.94 20.84 9.90
C GLY A 209 13.01 20.63 8.38
N ASP A 210 14.10 20.04 7.87
CA ASP A 210 14.32 19.91 6.43
C ASP A 210 13.55 18.73 5.80
N THR A 211 13.41 17.61 6.51
CA THR A 211 12.74 16.42 5.98
C THR A 211 11.22 16.54 6.10
N VAL A 212 10.69 16.91 7.26
CA VAL A 212 9.23 16.99 7.51
C VAL A 212 8.64 18.31 7.02
N GLY A 213 9.28 19.44 7.32
CA GLY A 213 8.81 20.78 6.94
C GLY A 213 9.08 21.14 5.47
N GLY A 214 10.31 20.96 5.01
CA GLY A 214 10.73 21.34 3.65
C GLY A 214 10.35 20.33 2.56
N HIS A 215 10.69 19.05 2.78
CA HIS A 215 10.48 18.00 1.78
C HIS A 215 9.04 17.47 1.74
N TYR A 216 8.38 17.17 2.87
CA TYR A 216 6.99 16.67 2.85
C TYR A 216 5.91 17.77 2.82
N GLY A 217 6.10 18.90 3.53
CA GLY A 217 5.15 20.01 3.54
C GLY A 217 4.94 20.64 2.17
N SER A 218 5.99 20.74 1.37
CA SER A 218 5.91 21.31 0.03
C SER A 218 5.31 20.37 -1.04
N TRP A 219 5.15 19.08 -0.72
CA TRP A 219 4.47 18.10 -1.57
C TRP A 219 2.95 18.17 -1.47
N VAL A 220 2.39 18.65 -0.36
CA VAL A 220 0.93 18.81 -0.20
C VAL A 220 0.41 20.05 -0.93
N PHE A 221 1.27 21.07 -1.09
CA PHE A 221 0.86 22.39 -1.61
C PHE A 221 1.28 22.71 -3.05
N ARG A 222 2.12 21.90 -3.72
CA ARG A 222 2.58 22.17 -5.09
C ARG A 222 1.95 21.25 -6.15
N ARG A 223 0.88 21.73 -6.82
CA ARG A 223 0.44 21.54 -8.24
C ARG A 223 -1.06 21.32 -8.46
N GLY A 224 -1.52 21.69 -9.66
CA GLY A 224 -2.93 21.88 -10.05
C GLY A 224 -3.68 20.65 -10.59
N VAL A 225 -4.93 20.90 -11.02
CA VAL A 225 -6.00 19.93 -11.37
C VAL A 225 -5.57 18.75 -12.27
N ARG A 226 -4.56 18.90 -13.14
CA ARG A 226 -4.07 17.82 -14.02
C ARG A 226 -3.56 16.58 -13.28
N ALA A 227 -2.85 16.73 -12.15
CA ALA A 227 -2.38 15.58 -11.37
C ALA A 227 -3.55 14.76 -10.76
N ARG A 228 -4.68 15.41 -10.48
CA ARG A 228 -5.90 14.73 -9.99
C ARG A 228 -6.56 13.92 -11.10
N LEU A 229 -6.54 14.43 -12.34
CA LEU A 229 -7.03 13.70 -13.52
C LEU A 229 -6.14 12.48 -13.84
N GLU A 230 -4.83 12.56 -13.60
CA GLU A 230 -3.94 11.41 -13.79
C GLU A 230 -4.26 10.23 -12.86
N SER A 231 -4.82 10.47 -11.67
CA SER A 231 -5.26 9.40 -10.77
C SER A 231 -6.39 8.54 -11.36
N LEU A 232 -7.14 9.05 -12.34
CA LEU A 232 -8.22 8.31 -13.01
C LEU A 232 -7.69 7.21 -13.93
N TRP A 233 -6.41 7.25 -14.34
CA TRP A 233 -5.77 6.16 -15.08
C TRP A 233 -5.73 4.85 -14.29
N VAL A 234 -5.94 4.89 -12.96
CA VAL A 234 -6.15 3.68 -12.13
C VAL A 234 -7.18 2.73 -12.75
N LEU A 235 -8.23 3.27 -13.40
CA LEU A 235 -9.27 2.46 -14.04
C LEU A 235 -8.77 1.75 -15.30
N ALA A 236 -7.89 2.38 -16.08
CA ALA A 236 -7.27 1.75 -17.24
C ALA A 236 -6.35 0.60 -16.81
N TYR A 237 -5.61 0.76 -15.71
CA TYR A 237 -4.70 -0.25 -15.21
C TYR A 237 -5.37 -1.40 -14.43
N VAL A 238 -6.68 -1.28 -14.15
CA VAL A 238 -7.53 -2.35 -13.60
C VAL A 238 -8.09 -3.26 -14.69
N LEU A 239 -7.84 -2.97 -15.97
CA LEU A 239 -8.22 -3.87 -17.06
C LEU A 239 -7.69 -5.30 -16.80
N PRO A 240 -8.49 -6.34 -17.10
CA PRO A 240 -9.81 -6.30 -17.77
C PRO A 240 -11.01 -6.04 -16.83
N TRP A 241 -10.78 -5.83 -15.53
CA TRP A 241 -11.82 -5.90 -14.50
C TRP A 241 -12.66 -4.63 -14.35
N THR A 242 -12.32 -3.56 -15.06
CA THR A 242 -12.97 -2.25 -14.96
C THR A 242 -14.45 -2.30 -15.28
N ILE A 243 -14.87 -3.16 -16.22
CA ILE A 243 -16.28 -3.35 -16.59
C ILE A 243 -17.12 -3.86 -15.40
N PHE A 244 -16.51 -4.62 -14.50
CA PHE A 244 -17.19 -5.18 -13.34
C PHE A 244 -17.31 -4.17 -12.19
N LEU A 245 -16.48 -3.12 -12.14
CA LEU A 245 -16.58 -2.10 -11.10
C LEU A 245 -17.92 -1.34 -11.17
N VAL A 246 -18.37 -0.99 -12.38
CA VAL A 246 -19.66 -0.30 -12.58
C VAL A 246 -20.83 -1.21 -12.17
N ALA A 247 -20.81 -2.46 -12.63
CA ALA A 247 -21.82 -3.45 -12.26
C ALA A 247 -21.86 -3.68 -10.74
N ALA A 248 -20.67 -3.82 -10.13
CA ALA A 248 -20.54 -4.03 -8.71
C ALA A 248 -21.06 -2.83 -7.89
N ALA A 249 -20.75 -1.60 -8.29
CA ALA A 249 -21.27 -0.40 -7.64
C ALA A 249 -22.81 -0.35 -7.60
N THR A 250 -23.48 -0.68 -8.71
CA THR A 250 -24.95 -0.72 -8.75
C THR A 250 -25.53 -1.83 -7.87
N TRP A 251 -24.86 -2.98 -7.81
CA TRP A 251 -25.28 -4.11 -6.98
C TRP A 251 -25.07 -3.83 -5.49
N TRP A 252 -23.96 -3.19 -5.11
CA TRP A 252 -23.66 -2.85 -3.73
C TRP A 252 -24.66 -1.89 -3.11
N ARG A 253 -25.17 -0.92 -3.89
CA ARG A 253 -26.23 -0.01 -3.43
C ARG A 253 -27.51 -0.74 -3.03
N LYS A 254 -27.79 -1.90 -3.61
CA LYS A 254 -28.98 -2.71 -3.32
C LYS A 254 -28.79 -3.67 -2.14
N ARG A 255 -27.55 -3.94 -1.74
CA ARG A 255 -27.20 -4.92 -0.70
C ARG A 255 -26.06 -4.41 0.16
N PRO A 256 -26.34 -3.53 1.14
CA PRO A 256 -25.30 -3.01 2.02
C PRO A 256 -24.66 -4.15 2.82
N ASP A 257 -23.34 -4.08 2.97
CA ASP A 257 -22.53 -5.01 3.76
C ASP A 257 -21.47 -4.19 4.48
N VAL A 258 -21.43 -4.26 5.81
CA VAL A 258 -20.56 -3.43 6.66
C VAL A 258 -19.10 -3.66 6.33
N GLU A 259 -18.69 -4.92 6.08
CA GLU A 259 -17.31 -5.27 5.75
C GLU A 259 -16.92 -4.69 4.39
N ARG A 260 -17.86 -4.68 3.44
CA ARG A 260 -17.65 -4.05 2.14
C ARG A 260 -17.51 -2.54 2.26
N CYS A 261 -18.36 -1.91 3.06
CA CYS A 261 -18.28 -0.48 3.33
C CYS A 261 -16.93 -0.10 3.96
N LEU A 262 -16.42 -0.90 4.89
CA LEU A 262 -15.11 -0.69 5.49
C LEU A 262 -13.98 -0.82 4.46
N ILE A 263 -13.97 -1.89 3.65
CA ILE A 263 -12.94 -2.10 2.61
C ILE A 263 -13.00 -1.00 1.54
N ALA A 264 -14.21 -0.58 1.15
CA ALA A 264 -14.40 0.52 0.21
C ALA A 264 -13.92 1.85 0.80
N ALA A 265 -14.27 2.15 2.05
CA ALA A 265 -13.80 3.36 2.74
C ALA A 265 -12.27 3.35 2.91
N TRP A 266 -11.68 2.21 3.25
CA TRP A 266 -10.22 2.03 3.32
C TRP A 266 -9.56 2.33 1.97
N THR A 267 -10.07 1.71 0.91
CA THR A 267 -9.56 1.87 -0.46
C THR A 267 -9.71 3.30 -0.96
N LEU A 268 -10.88 3.91 -0.73
CA LEU A 268 -11.17 5.29 -1.09
C LEU A 268 -10.27 6.27 -0.33
N THR A 269 -10.02 6.01 0.96
CA THR A 269 -9.12 6.85 1.77
C THR A 269 -7.71 6.82 1.20
N ILE A 270 -7.18 5.64 0.86
CA ILE A 270 -5.88 5.52 0.20
C ILE A 270 -5.89 6.28 -1.13
N TRP A 271 -6.92 6.10 -1.96
CA TRP A 271 -7.01 6.76 -3.26
C TRP A 271 -7.04 8.29 -3.13
N VAL A 272 -7.83 8.83 -2.19
CA VAL A 272 -7.90 10.26 -1.91
C VAL A 272 -6.55 10.79 -1.41
N LEU A 273 -5.91 10.11 -0.46
CA LEU A 273 -4.61 10.55 0.08
C LEU A 273 -3.51 10.51 -0.98
N VAL A 274 -3.48 9.49 -1.83
CA VAL A 274 -2.56 9.40 -2.97
C VAL A 274 -2.86 10.50 -3.99
N GLY A 275 -4.13 10.76 -4.31
CA GLY A 275 -4.55 11.80 -5.24
C GLY A 275 -4.32 13.23 -4.73
N LEU A 276 -4.24 13.42 -3.41
CA LEU A 276 -3.86 14.69 -2.78
C LEU A 276 -2.34 14.88 -2.69
N SER A 277 -1.54 13.82 -2.86
CA SER A 277 -0.08 13.90 -2.83
C SER A 277 0.48 14.52 -4.12
N GLY A 278 1.26 15.60 -3.99
CA GLY A 278 1.71 16.43 -5.12
C GLY A 278 2.76 15.83 -6.04
N ALA A 279 3.32 14.64 -5.77
CA ALA A 279 4.09 13.90 -6.77
C ALA A 279 3.46 12.54 -7.06
N HIS A 280 2.40 12.60 -7.87
CA HIS A 280 1.75 11.44 -8.43
C HIS A 280 2.75 10.61 -9.26
N ARG A 281 2.88 9.33 -8.92
CA ARG A 281 3.60 8.33 -9.73
C ARG A 281 2.69 7.13 -9.86
N ALA A 282 2.63 6.50 -11.03
CA ALA A 282 1.76 5.36 -11.31
C ALA A 282 1.87 4.23 -10.25
N ARG A 283 3.06 4.04 -9.68
CA ARG A 283 3.33 3.08 -8.60
C ARG A 283 2.60 3.33 -7.28
N TYR A 284 2.14 4.55 -7.02
CA TYR A 284 1.35 4.83 -5.80
C TYR A 284 -0.07 4.31 -5.88
N LEU A 285 -0.51 3.84 -7.06
CA LEU A 285 -1.82 3.26 -7.26
C LEU A 285 -1.89 1.78 -6.86
N ILE A 286 -0.75 1.12 -6.63
CA ILE A 286 -0.68 -0.32 -6.32
C ILE A 286 -1.57 -0.71 -5.13
N PRO A 287 -1.56 0.02 -3.99
CA PRO A 287 -2.44 -0.33 -2.89
C PRO A 287 -3.93 -0.21 -3.22
N ILE A 288 -4.30 0.65 -4.18
CA ILE A 288 -5.71 0.84 -4.59
C ILE A 288 -6.20 -0.40 -5.35
N TYR A 289 -5.36 -0.98 -6.21
CA TYR A 289 -5.72 -2.17 -6.99
C TYR A 289 -6.12 -3.35 -6.11
N SER A 290 -5.46 -3.55 -4.96
CA SER A 290 -5.81 -4.66 -4.06
C SER A 290 -7.21 -4.51 -3.45
N GLY A 291 -7.63 -3.27 -3.17
CA GLY A 291 -8.97 -2.97 -2.67
C GLY A 291 -10.05 -3.13 -3.73
N LEU A 292 -9.77 -2.66 -4.94
CA LEU A 292 -10.65 -2.89 -6.10
C LEU A 292 -10.78 -4.38 -6.41
N ALA A 293 -9.69 -5.16 -6.30
CA ALA A 293 -9.70 -6.59 -6.50
C ALA A 293 -10.56 -7.35 -5.48
N LEU A 294 -10.50 -6.98 -4.19
CA LEU A 294 -11.40 -7.50 -3.15
C LEU A 294 -12.87 -7.29 -3.51
N LEU A 295 -13.20 -6.07 -3.90
CA LEU A 295 -14.56 -5.65 -4.23
C LEU A 295 -15.09 -6.34 -5.49
N VAL A 296 -14.29 -6.40 -6.56
CA VAL A 296 -14.65 -7.12 -7.79
C VAL A 296 -14.76 -8.62 -7.54
N GLY A 297 -13.82 -9.20 -6.78
CA GLY A 297 -13.82 -10.62 -6.47
C GLY A 297 -15.08 -11.05 -5.72
N GLU A 298 -15.49 -10.27 -4.73
CA GLU A 298 -16.77 -10.48 -4.03
C GLU A 298 -17.97 -10.42 -4.98
N PHE A 299 -18.03 -9.39 -5.84
CA PHE A 299 -19.12 -9.22 -6.79
C PHE A 299 -19.24 -10.43 -7.73
N LEU A 300 -18.13 -10.86 -8.33
CA LEU A 300 -18.11 -11.99 -9.27
C LEU A 300 -18.56 -13.29 -8.61
N THR A 301 -18.08 -13.59 -7.41
CA THR A 301 -18.46 -14.81 -6.69
C THR A 301 -19.95 -14.81 -6.33
N ARG A 302 -20.49 -13.69 -5.85
CA ARG A 302 -21.91 -13.60 -5.48
C ARG A 302 -22.84 -13.56 -6.69
N ALA A 303 -22.43 -12.91 -7.78
CA ALA A 303 -23.18 -12.91 -9.04
C ALA A 303 -23.29 -14.32 -9.63
N ALA A 304 -22.19 -15.07 -9.64
CA ALA A 304 -22.17 -16.46 -10.11
C ALA A 304 -23.09 -17.36 -9.25
N ALA A 305 -23.05 -17.22 -7.93
CA ALA A 305 -23.91 -17.98 -7.03
C ALA A 305 -25.41 -17.70 -7.24
N HIS A 306 -25.81 -16.45 -7.49
CA HIS A 306 -27.21 -16.09 -7.78
C HIS A 306 -27.70 -16.55 -9.15
N GLY A 307 -26.83 -16.50 -10.17
CA GLY A 307 -27.13 -17.05 -11.49
C GLY A 307 -27.37 -18.56 -11.42
N GLY A 308 -26.48 -19.29 -10.74
CA GLY A 308 -26.59 -20.74 -10.55
C GLY A 308 -27.84 -21.15 -9.76
N ALA A 309 -28.16 -20.45 -8.67
CA ALA A 309 -29.37 -20.71 -7.89
C ALA A 309 -30.66 -20.46 -8.69
N SER A 310 -30.68 -19.43 -9.52
CA SER A 310 -31.82 -19.12 -10.39
C SER A 310 -32.00 -20.16 -11.50
N ALA A 311 -30.90 -20.66 -12.07
CA ALA A 311 -30.91 -21.73 -13.06
C ALA A 311 -31.42 -23.05 -12.46
N LEU A 312 -30.93 -23.46 -11.29
CA LEU A 312 -31.40 -24.65 -10.57
C LEU A 312 -32.88 -24.57 -10.20
N ARG A 313 -33.37 -23.38 -9.81
CA ARG A 313 -34.78 -23.17 -9.49
C ARG A 313 -35.69 -23.24 -10.71
N ARG A 314 -35.20 -22.87 -11.90
CA ARG A 314 -35.90 -23.05 -13.18
C ARG A 314 -35.87 -24.50 -13.67
N ALA A 315 -34.81 -25.25 -13.36
CA ALA A 315 -34.66 -26.65 -13.74
C ALA A 315 -35.46 -27.63 -12.86
N ARG A 316 -36.04 -27.19 -11.73
CA ARG A 316 -36.87 -28.04 -10.88
C ARG A 316 -38.23 -28.27 -11.58
N PRO A 317 -38.62 -29.53 -11.88
CA PRO A 317 -39.92 -29.80 -12.50
C PRO A 317 -41.03 -29.28 -11.58
N ARG A 318 -41.97 -28.52 -12.14
CA ARG A 318 -43.20 -28.15 -11.42
C ARG A 318 -43.92 -29.46 -11.08
N LYS A 319 -44.11 -29.73 -9.78
CA LYS A 319 -45.02 -30.79 -9.36
C LYS A 319 -46.40 -30.42 -9.90
N VAL A 320 -46.86 -31.20 -10.87
CA VAL A 320 -48.24 -31.21 -11.39
C VAL A 320 -49.08 -32.01 -10.41
#